data_AF-A0A968JLH7-F1
#
_entry.id   AF-A0A968JLH7-F1
#
_cell.length_a   1.000
_cell.length_b   1.000
_cell.length_c   1.000
_cell.angle_alpha   90.00
_cell.angle_beta   90.00
_cell.angle_gamma   90.00
#
_symmetry.space_group_name_H-M   'P 1'
#
loop_
_entity.id
_entity.type
_entity.pdbx_description
1 polymer ?
#
loop_
_entity_poly.entity_id
_entity_poly.type
_entity_poly.pdbx_seq_one_letter_code
_entity_poly.pdbx_strand_id
1 'polypeptide(L)'
;MILTPAGDEDHYMLELSKDGTPIVLLDRYIEKTQLPVITADNYKAAFDATMCFIQNGHTRIACVQGNESTAVNIQRVKGYCDALSQNNLSQIPDFIVGNSFSIQSGYASAITILSASNPPTAILALSNLTGLGV
;
A
#
# COMPACT_ATOMS: atom_id res chain seq x y z
N MET A 1 -6.60 2.55 26.15
CA MET A 1 -6.89 1.39 25.27
C MET A 1 -6.10 1.58 23.97
N ILE A 2 -5.51 0.51 23.43
CA ILE A 2 -4.82 0.52 22.14
C ILE A 2 -5.66 -0.30 21.16
N LEU A 3 -5.98 0.28 20.00
CA LEU A 3 -6.79 -0.37 18.99
C LEU A 3 -6.02 -0.47 17.67
N THR A 4 -6.14 -1.62 17.02
CA THR A 4 -5.62 -1.88 15.66
C THR A 4 -6.81 -1.94 14.71
N PRO A 5 -7.14 -0.86 13.98
CA PRO A 5 -8.28 -0.86 13.08
C PRO A 5 -8.16 -1.96 12.02
N ALA A 6 -9.24 -2.70 11.81
CA ALA A 6 -9.35 -3.74 10.80
C ALA A 6 -10.64 -3.52 9.98
N GLY A 7 -10.56 -3.69 8.66
CA GLY A 7 -11.68 -3.44 7.76
C GLY A 7 -12.03 -1.95 7.58
N ASP A 8 -13.21 -1.69 7.02
CA ASP A 8 -13.74 -0.36 6.72
C ASP A 8 -14.73 0.14 7.80
N GLU A 9 -14.77 -0.50 8.98
CA GLU A 9 -15.77 -0.24 10.02
C GLU A 9 -15.40 0.96 10.91
N ASP A 10 -15.39 2.16 10.31
CA ASP A 10 -15.15 3.43 11.01
C ASP A 10 -16.19 3.70 12.13
N HIS A 11 -17.38 3.13 12.02
CA HIS A 11 -18.54 3.50 12.83
C HIS A 11 -18.37 3.14 14.31
N TYR A 12 -17.90 1.92 14.59
CA TYR A 12 -17.68 1.46 15.97
C TYR A 12 -16.61 2.29 16.69
N MET A 13 -15.59 2.70 15.94
CA MET A 13 -14.48 3.51 16.44
C MET A 13 -14.90 4.95 16.76
N LEU A 14 -15.85 5.49 16.00
CA LEU A 14 -16.45 6.80 16.27
C LEU A 14 -17.27 6.79 17.55
N GLU A 15 -18.01 5.72 17.84
CA GLU A 15 -18.77 5.60 19.08
C GLU A 15 -17.85 5.48 20.30
N LEU A 16 -16.86 4.58 20.25
CA LEU A 16 -15.88 4.41 21.33
C LEU A 16 -15.11 5.69 21.67
N SER A 17 -14.87 6.57 20.68
CA SER A 17 -14.21 7.85 20.90
C SER A 17 -15.03 8.84 21.76
N LYS A 18 -16.36 8.67 21.84
CA LYS A 18 -17.26 9.59 22.54
C LYS A 18 -17.41 9.27 24.03
N ASP A 19 -17.09 8.05 24.46
CA ASP A 19 -17.30 7.57 25.83
C ASP A 19 -16.21 8.01 26.83
N GLY A 20 -15.34 8.95 26.46
CA GLY A 20 -14.29 9.50 27.33
C GLY A 20 -13.14 8.53 27.65
N THR A 21 -13.15 7.33 27.07
CA THR A 21 -12.06 6.36 27.21
C THR A 21 -10.83 6.83 26.42
N PRO A 22 -9.64 6.93 27.02
CA PRO A 22 -8.42 7.26 26.28
C PRO A 22 -8.07 6.14 25.28
N ILE A 23 -8.07 6.47 23.99
CA ILE A 23 -7.81 5.55 22.88
C ILE A 23 -6.61 6.04 22.06
N VAL A 24 -5.72 5.11 21.72
CA VAL A 24 -4.64 5.32 20.74
C VAL A 24 -4.81 4.27 19.64
N LEU A 25 -4.75 4.72 18.39
CA LEU A 25 -4.78 3.86 17.22
C LEU A 25 -3.36 3.41 16.84
N LEU A 26 -3.24 2.17 16.41
CA LEU A 26 -2.00 1.59 15.90
C LEU A 26 -2.17 1.18 14.44
N ASP A 27 -1.11 1.37 13.65
CA ASP A 27 -0.95 0.99 12.24
C ASP A 27 -1.81 1.78 11.25
N ARG A 28 -3.06 2.08 11.57
CA ARG A 28 -4.00 2.76 10.66
C ARG A 28 -4.70 3.92 11.35
N TYR A 29 -4.80 5.03 10.63
CA TYR A 29 -5.67 6.13 11.04
C TYR A 29 -7.06 5.97 10.44
N ILE A 30 -8.05 6.52 11.15
CA ILE A 30 -9.43 6.65 10.69
C ILE A 30 -9.68 8.14 10.49
N GLU A 31 -9.86 8.55 9.23
CA GLU A 31 -9.97 9.97 8.84
C GLU A 31 -11.01 10.77 9.63
N LYS A 32 -12.08 10.09 10.06
CA LYS A 32 -13.21 10.71 10.76
C LYS A 32 -12.96 10.92 12.26
N THR A 33 -11.80 10.52 12.78
CA THR A 33 -11.47 10.60 14.22
C THR A 33 -10.27 11.52 14.46
N GLN A 34 -10.25 12.20 15.61
CA GLN A 34 -9.09 12.97 16.09
C GLN A 34 -8.23 12.15 17.06
N LEU A 35 -8.30 10.82 16.97
CA LEU A 35 -7.59 9.93 17.87
C LEU A 35 -6.08 9.96 17.56
N PRO A 36 -5.21 9.96 18.58
CA PRO A 36 -3.78 9.82 18.36
C PRO A 36 -3.47 8.50 17.67
N VAL A 37 -2.59 8.54 16.67
CA VAL A 37 -2.20 7.39 15.84
C VAL A 37 -0.69 7.20 15.93
N ILE A 38 -0.27 5.96 16.09
CA ILE A 38 1.09 5.50 15.85
C ILE A 38 1.06 4.63 14.59
N THR A 39 1.68 5.10 13.51
CA THR A 39 1.76 4.38 12.23
C THR A 39 3.15 4.52 11.62
N ALA A 40 3.48 3.62 10.70
CA ALA A 40 4.67 3.76 9.86
C ALA A 40 4.47 4.89 8.83
N ASP A 41 5.58 5.49 8.40
CA ASP A 41 5.56 6.38 7.23
C ASP A 41 5.45 5.55 5.95
N ASN A 42 4.21 5.14 5.66
CA ASN A 42 3.85 4.27 4.56
C ASN A 42 4.17 4.87 3.19
N TYR A 43 4.06 6.20 3.07
CA TYR A 43 4.45 6.92 1.86
C TYR A 43 5.96 6.84 1.66
N LYS A 44 6.74 7.26 2.65
CA LYS A 44 8.19 7.28 2.56
C LYS A 44 8.76 5.89 2.34
N ALA A 45 8.23 4.88 3.01
CA ALA A 45 8.67 3.49 2.84
C ALA A 45 8.50 3.00 1.39
N ALA A 46 7.34 3.25 0.77
CA ALA A 46 7.10 2.84 -0.62
C ALA A 46 7.89 3.67 -1.63
N PHE A 47 8.04 4.97 -1.36
CA PHE A 47 8.89 5.86 -2.14
C PHE A 47 10.34 5.37 -2.14
N ASP A 48 10.93 5.18 -0.95
CA ASP A 48 12.32 4.74 -0.79
C ASP A 48 12.56 3.35 -1.41
N ALA A 49 11.60 2.42 -1.28
CA ALA A 49 11.68 1.10 -1.92
C ALA A 49 11.66 1.20 -3.46
N THR A 50 10.80 2.06 -4.00
CA THR A 50 10.74 2.30 -5.46
C THR A 50 12.01 2.97 -5.96
N MET A 51 12.54 3.94 -5.22
CA MET A 51 13.83 4.57 -5.51
C MET A 51 14.97 3.56 -5.55
N CYS A 52 14.97 2.56 -4.66
CA CYS A 52 15.96 1.49 -4.69
C CYS A 52 15.94 0.75 -6.04
N PHE A 53 14.76 0.39 -6.56
CA PHE A 53 14.66 -0.23 -7.90
C PHE A 53 15.19 0.70 -9.01
N ILE A 54 14.81 1.98 -8.97
CA ILE A 54 15.25 2.98 -9.95
C ILE A 54 16.78 3.13 -9.93
N GLN A 55 17.38 3.23 -8.74
CA GLN A 55 18.83 3.33 -8.55
C GLN A 55 19.58 2.10 -9.05
N ASN A 56 18.93 0.93 -9.05
CA ASN A 56 19.45 -0.31 -9.64
C ASN A 56 19.17 -0.44 -11.15
N GLY A 57 18.66 0.62 -11.81
CA GLY A 57 18.46 0.69 -13.25
C GLY A 57 17.11 0.20 -13.75
N HIS A 58 16.18 -0.16 -12.86
CA HIS A 58 14.83 -0.56 -13.27
C HIS A 58 13.99 0.65 -13.64
N THR A 59 13.46 0.66 -14.86
CA THR A 59 12.54 1.71 -15.36
C THR A 59 11.10 1.21 -15.52
N ARG A 60 10.91 -0.10 -15.47
CA ARG A 60 9.62 -0.79 -15.63
C ARG A 60 9.36 -1.59 -14.36
N ILE A 61 8.76 -0.92 -13.39
CA ILE A 61 8.52 -1.44 -12.04
C ILE A 61 7.00 -1.57 -11.88
N ALA A 62 6.49 -2.74 -11.53
CA ALA A 62 5.08 -2.91 -11.21
C ALA A 62 4.84 -2.80 -9.69
N CYS A 63 3.64 -2.39 -9.30
CA CYS A 63 3.18 -2.31 -7.92
C CYS A 63 2.03 -3.30 -7.71
N VAL A 64 2.26 -4.34 -6.92
CA VAL A 64 1.20 -5.26 -6.47
C VAL A 64 0.62 -4.73 -5.17
N GLN A 65 -0.52 -4.05 -5.29
CA GLN A 65 -1.20 -3.37 -4.21
C GLN A 65 -2.14 -4.29 -3.40
N GLY A 66 -2.60 -3.77 -2.26
CA GLY A 66 -3.57 -4.43 -1.40
C GLY A 66 -4.98 -3.88 -1.59
N ASN A 67 -5.69 -3.66 -0.49
CA ASN A 67 -7.02 -3.06 -0.54
C ASN A 67 -6.93 -1.53 -0.75
N GLU A 68 -7.47 -1.06 -1.88
CA GLU A 68 -7.50 0.32 -2.33
C GLU A 68 -8.20 1.29 -1.37
N SER A 69 -9.18 0.83 -0.58
CA SER A 69 -9.89 1.69 0.39
C SER A 69 -9.04 2.09 1.59
N THR A 70 -7.94 1.37 1.85
CA THR A 70 -7.18 1.58 3.08
C THR A 70 -6.19 2.73 2.96
N ALA A 71 -6.14 3.59 3.98
CA ALA A 71 -5.18 4.69 4.06
C ALA A 71 -3.72 4.23 3.85
N VAL A 72 -3.37 3.06 4.40
CA VAL A 72 -2.04 2.45 4.21
C VAL A 72 -1.75 2.17 2.73
N ASN A 73 -2.70 1.58 1.99
CA ASN A 73 -2.53 1.30 0.56
C ASN A 73 -2.40 2.60 -0.24
N ILE A 74 -3.30 3.56 0.01
CA ILE A 74 -3.29 4.87 -0.66
C ILE A 74 -1.94 5.55 -0.52
N GLN A 75 -1.39 5.61 0.70
CA GLN A 75 -0.09 6.22 0.95
C GLN A 75 1.05 5.48 0.25
N ARG A 76 1.04 4.13 0.27
CA ARG A 76 2.08 3.32 -0.38
C ARG A 76 2.06 3.45 -1.91
N VAL A 77 0.88 3.36 -2.52
CA VAL A 77 0.71 3.55 -3.98
C VAL A 77 1.15 4.95 -4.38
N LYS A 78 0.79 5.97 -3.59
CA LYS A 78 1.25 7.35 -3.82
C LYS A 78 2.78 7.45 -3.77
N GLY A 79 3.43 6.84 -2.78
CA GLY A 79 4.90 6.83 -2.68
C GLY A 79 5.57 6.20 -3.90
N TYR A 80 5.04 5.08 -4.39
CA TYR A 80 5.48 4.45 -5.64
C TYR A 80 5.30 5.38 -6.85
N CYS A 81 4.12 5.96 -7.02
CA CYS A 81 3.80 6.85 -8.14
C CYS A 81 4.67 8.11 -8.17
N ASP A 82 4.89 8.72 -7.01
CA ASP A 82 5.72 9.92 -6.87
C ASP A 82 7.20 9.62 -7.13
N ALA A 83 7.70 8.46 -6.70
CA ALA A 83 9.08 8.04 -7.00
C ALA A 83 9.32 7.87 -8.50
N LEU A 84 8.37 7.28 -9.23
CA LEU A 84 8.43 7.21 -10.70
C LEU A 84 8.42 8.61 -11.32
N SER A 85 7.46 9.45 -10.90
CA SER A 85 7.31 10.81 -11.43
C SER A 85 8.55 11.67 -11.21
N GLN A 86 9.16 11.62 -10.03
CA GLN A 86 10.37 12.38 -9.71
C GLN A 86 11.59 11.97 -10.54
N ASN A 87 11.59 10.76 -11.10
CA ASN A 87 12.65 10.26 -11.98
C ASN A 87 12.24 10.27 -13.47
N ASN A 88 11.18 11.01 -13.82
CA ASN A 88 10.64 11.10 -15.18
C ASN A 88 10.27 9.74 -15.81
N LEU A 89 9.87 8.78 -14.97
CA LEU A 89 9.37 7.49 -15.41
C LEU A 89 7.85 7.52 -15.52
N SER A 90 7.33 7.02 -16.63
CA SER A 90 5.88 6.94 -16.85
C SER A 90 5.24 5.87 -15.99
N GLN A 91 4.10 6.20 -15.39
CA GLN A 91 3.22 5.21 -14.81
C GLN A 91 2.57 4.40 -15.94
N ILE A 92 2.80 3.09 -15.95
CA ILE A 92 2.16 2.18 -16.91
C ILE A 92 0.80 1.79 -16.30
N PRO A 93 -0.34 2.04 -16.96
CA PRO A 93 -1.66 1.82 -16.37
C PRO A 93 -1.86 0.40 -15.81
N ASP A 94 -1.36 -0.61 -16.52
CA ASP A 94 -1.52 -2.03 -16.15
C ASP A 94 -0.48 -2.52 -15.12
N PHE A 95 0.32 -1.62 -14.54
CA PHE A 95 1.38 -1.98 -13.59
C PHE A 95 0.99 -1.77 -12.13
N ILE A 96 -0.16 -1.17 -11.84
CA ILE A 96 -0.74 -1.18 -10.49
C ILE A 96 -1.84 -2.23 -10.49
N VAL A 97 -1.60 -3.35 -9.81
CA VAL A 97 -2.46 -4.54 -9.85
C VAL A 97 -2.68 -5.12 -8.46
N GLY A 98 -3.72 -5.94 -8.29
CA GLY A 98 -4.08 -6.54 -7.01
C GLY A 98 -5.15 -5.75 -6.27
N ASN A 99 -5.86 -6.43 -5.37
CA ASN A 99 -7.05 -5.90 -4.69
C ASN A 99 -7.15 -6.28 -3.21
N SER A 100 -6.20 -7.06 -2.68
CA SER A 100 -6.20 -7.48 -1.28
C SER A 100 -4.80 -7.84 -0.79
N PHE A 101 -4.62 -7.81 0.53
CA PHE A 101 -3.36 -8.20 1.18
C PHE A 101 -3.26 -9.74 1.35
N SER A 102 -3.41 -10.48 0.26
CA SER A 102 -3.43 -11.96 0.26
C SER A 102 -2.42 -12.57 -0.72
N ILE A 103 -2.01 -13.81 -0.44
CA ILE A 103 -1.14 -14.60 -1.33
C ILE A 103 -1.82 -14.82 -2.68
N GLN A 104 -3.12 -15.13 -2.67
CA GLN A 104 -3.91 -15.38 -3.87
C GLN A 104 -3.97 -14.14 -4.78
N SER A 105 -4.18 -12.96 -4.19
CA SER A 105 -4.12 -11.69 -4.94
C SER A 105 -2.72 -11.44 -5.51
N GLY A 106 -1.67 -11.70 -4.73
CA GLY A 106 -0.29 -11.64 -5.20
C GLY A 106 -0.03 -12.52 -6.42
N TYR A 107 -0.41 -13.79 -6.32
CA TYR A 107 -0.24 -14.79 -7.38
C TYR A 107 -1.00 -14.42 -8.66
N ALA A 108 -2.28 -14.08 -8.56
CA ALA A 108 -3.06 -13.66 -9.73
C ALA A 108 -2.50 -12.40 -10.40
N SER A 109 -2.01 -11.44 -9.60
CA SER A 109 -1.38 -10.22 -10.08
C SER A 109 -0.07 -10.51 -10.81
N ALA A 110 0.79 -11.37 -10.24
CA ALA A 110 2.05 -11.78 -10.83
C ALA A 110 1.86 -12.46 -12.19
N ILE A 111 0.92 -13.41 -12.29
CA ILE A 111 0.57 -14.05 -13.57
C ILE A 111 0.15 -12.99 -14.60
N THR A 112 -0.68 -12.03 -14.21
CA THR A 112 -1.19 -10.98 -15.10
C THR A 112 -0.05 -10.13 -15.68
N ILE A 113 0.81 -9.57 -14.83
CA ILE A 113 1.87 -8.64 -15.25
C ILE A 113 3.04 -9.33 -15.93
N LEU A 114 3.37 -10.57 -15.55
CA LEU A 114 4.45 -11.35 -16.15
C LEU A 114 4.06 -11.94 -17.52
N SER A 115 2.76 -12.07 -17.81
CA SER A 115 2.25 -12.53 -19.11
C SER A 115 2.11 -11.41 -20.15
N ALA A 116 2.37 -10.15 -19.77
CA ALA A 116 2.30 -9.02 -20.69
C ALA A 116 3.39 -9.09 -21.76
N SER A 117 3.12 -8.54 -22.95
CA SER A 117 4.09 -8.49 -24.06
C SER A 117 5.41 -7.80 -23.67
N ASN A 118 5.30 -6.79 -22.82
CA ASN A 118 6.41 -6.19 -22.11
C ASN A 118 6.13 -6.37 -20.60
N PRO A 119 6.75 -7.36 -19.92
CA PRO A 119 6.55 -7.62 -18.49
C PRO A 119 7.52 -6.79 -17.62
N PRO A 120 7.15 -6.38 -16.39
CA PRO A 120 7.99 -5.55 -15.55
C PRO A 120 9.35 -6.22 -15.26
N THR A 121 10.35 -5.39 -14.95
CA THR A 121 11.70 -5.85 -14.57
C THR A 121 11.90 -5.91 -13.05
N ALA A 122 11.01 -5.28 -12.29
CA ALA A 122 10.95 -5.33 -10.84
C ALA A 122 9.48 -5.23 -10.38
N ILE A 123 9.17 -5.81 -9.22
CA ILE A 123 7.83 -5.77 -8.63
C ILE A 123 7.95 -5.28 -7.19
N LEU A 124 7.21 -4.22 -6.86
CA LEU A 124 6.97 -3.78 -5.50
C LEU A 124 5.69 -4.42 -4.97
N ALA A 125 5.80 -5.39 -4.06
CA ALA A 125 4.65 -5.93 -3.36
C ALA A 125 4.38 -5.13 -2.08
N LEU A 126 3.16 -4.61 -1.92
CA LEU A 126 2.80 -3.73 -0.80
C LEU A 126 2.53 -4.47 0.53
N SER A 127 2.71 -5.78 0.58
CA SER A 127 2.69 -6.58 1.81
C SER A 127 3.51 -7.86 1.64
N ASN A 128 3.89 -8.47 2.77
CA ASN A 128 4.59 -9.75 2.74
C ASN A 128 3.74 -10.88 2.15
N LEU A 129 2.43 -10.88 2.42
CA LEU A 129 1.53 -11.91 1.89
C LEU A 129 1.38 -11.78 0.37
N THR A 130 1.19 -10.57 -0.15
CA THR A 130 1.19 -10.38 -1.61
C THR A 130 2.54 -10.72 -2.21
N GLY A 131 3.64 -10.34 -1.55
CA GLY A 131 5.01 -10.66 -1.98
C GLY A 131 5.32 -12.16 -2.01
N LEU A 132 4.74 -12.97 -1.13
CA LEU A 132 4.86 -14.43 -1.17
C LEU A 132 4.13 -15.07 -2.36
N GLY A 133 3.14 -14.38 -2.92
CA GLY A 133 2.43 -14.83 -4.12
C GLY A 133 3.10 -14.41 -5.43
N VAL A 134 4.02 -13.44 -5.38
CA VAL A 134 4.80 -12.94 -6.53
C VAL A 134 6.03 -13.82 -6.75
#